data_AF-A0A813GY40-F1
#
_entry.id   AF-A0A813GY40-F1
#
_cell.length_a   1.000
_cell.length_b   1.000
_cell.length_c   1.000
_cell.angle_alpha   90.00
_cell.angle_beta   90.00
_cell.angle_gamma   90.00
#
_symmetry.space_group_name_H-M   'P 1'
#
loop_
_entity.id
_entity.type
_entity.pdbx_description
1 polymer ?
#
loop_
_entity_poly.entity_id
_entity_poly.type
_entity_poly.pdbx_seq_one_letter_code
_entity_poly.pdbx_strand_id
1 'polypeptide(L)'
;MLTSLFDNLPDSEMVPVLLAMLPNPGSMAHPELCRRPCIYFAAGSCANGSACGYCHLSHEHRPSHLDRRHRDLLRNLSEAECLALLLPVLRCRAESTGLAAEAVEVLALLEDRAVACAAPSEASRAATAATTPPQHQVSKLSAALCKMPFSTVLGMALRGATGCENKHEEDLAAMGGSSDQLLLGAVDRMRARLAPQAVGA
;
A
#
# COMPACT_ATOMS: atom_id res chain seq x y z
N MET A 1 47.08 16.90 36.95
CA MET A 1 47.77 16.19 35.85
C MET A 1 46.91 15.04 35.31
N LEU A 2 45.71 15.30 34.77
CA LEU A 2 44.85 14.29 34.12
C LEU A 2 43.88 14.96 33.12
N THR A 3 44.40 15.68 32.12
CA THR A 3 43.57 16.39 31.12
C THR A 3 44.13 16.26 29.69
N SER A 4 44.66 15.11 29.29
CA SER A 4 45.38 15.01 28.00
C SER A 4 45.25 13.64 27.32
N LEU A 5 44.03 13.07 27.24
CA LEU A 5 43.83 11.79 26.56
C LEU A 5 42.69 11.77 25.52
N PHE A 6 42.06 12.89 25.19
CA PHE A 6 40.94 12.91 24.24
C PHE A 6 41.15 13.77 22.98
N ASP A 7 42.34 14.34 22.74
CA ASP A 7 42.58 15.28 21.61
C ASP A 7 43.11 14.63 20.32
N ASN A 8 42.88 13.34 20.08
CA ASN A 8 43.33 12.69 18.83
C ASN A 8 42.33 11.64 18.30
N LEU A 9 41.12 12.09 17.95
CA LEU A 9 40.35 11.40 16.91
C LEU A 9 40.25 12.32 15.68
N PRO A 10 40.64 11.86 14.47
CA PRO A 10 40.57 12.69 13.27
C PRO A 10 39.11 12.96 12.87
N ASP A 11 38.72 14.23 12.84
CA ASP A 11 37.40 14.75 12.41
C ASP A 11 37.03 14.44 10.94
N SER A 12 37.91 13.79 10.17
CA SER A 12 37.79 13.69 8.71
C SER A 12 37.10 12.42 8.18
N GLU A 13 36.71 11.46 9.03
CA GLU A 13 36.19 10.15 8.57
C GLU A 13 34.82 9.76 9.17
N MET A 14 34.05 10.71 9.73
CA MET A 14 32.70 10.44 10.28
C MET A 14 31.53 11.01 9.47
N VAL A 15 31.80 11.56 8.28
CA VAL A 15 30.77 12.16 7.40
C VAL A 15 30.06 11.19 6.43
N PRO A 16 30.56 9.98 6.05
CA PRO A 16 29.85 9.14 5.07
C PRO A 16 28.68 8.32 5.63
N VAL A 17 28.47 8.28 6.94
CA VAL A 17 27.36 7.50 7.55
C VAL A 17 26.01 8.25 7.47
N LEU A 18 26.03 9.58 7.40
CA LEU A 18 24.80 10.38 7.41
C LEU A 18 24.10 10.45 6.03
N LEU A 19 24.86 10.44 4.91
CA LEU A 19 24.25 10.43 3.56
C LEU A 19 23.61 9.07 3.20
N ALA A 20 24.04 7.99 3.85
CA ALA A 20 23.46 6.65 3.70
C ALA A 20 22.04 6.53 4.32
N MET A 21 21.55 7.58 4.98
CA MET A 21 20.23 7.63 5.63
C MET A 21 19.15 8.33 4.81
N LEU A 22 19.47 8.90 3.63
CA LEU A 22 18.39 9.43 2.78
C LEU A 22 17.58 8.25 2.22
N PRO A 23 16.28 8.14 2.55
CA PRO A 23 15.46 7.05 2.05
C PRO A 23 15.34 7.20 0.54
N ASN A 24 15.70 6.15 -0.20
CA ASN A 24 15.42 6.08 -1.63
C ASN A 24 13.91 6.26 -1.90
N PRO A 25 13.50 6.60 -3.13
CA PRO A 25 12.09 6.80 -3.47
C PRO A 25 11.18 5.62 -3.10
N GLY A 26 11.69 4.38 -3.15
CA GLY A 26 10.95 3.19 -2.75
C GLY A 26 10.71 3.06 -1.25
N SER A 27 11.57 3.64 -0.42
CA SER A 27 11.48 3.66 1.05
C SER A 27 10.57 4.76 1.59
N MET A 28 10.07 5.66 0.75
CA MET A 28 9.18 6.74 1.16
C MET A 28 7.91 6.18 1.81
N ALA A 29 7.51 6.76 2.94
CA ALA A 29 6.33 6.36 3.73
C ALA A 29 6.36 4.91 4.27
N HIS A 30 7.55 4.35 4.51
CA HIS A 30 7.70 3.10 5.26
C HIS A 30 7.18 3.27 6.71
N PRO A 31 6.51 2.27 7.32
CA PRO A 31 6.25 0.91 6.80
C PRO A 31 4.90 0.75 6.07
N GLU A 32 3.99 1.72 6.19
CA GLU A 32 2.61 1.53 5.76
C GLU A 32 2.41 1.72 4.25
N LEU A 33 3.16 2.61 3.62
CA LEU A 33 2.96 3.06 2.23
C LEU A 33 4.20 2.95 1.32
N CYS A 34 5.29 2.39 1.84
CA CYS A 34 6.49 2.15 1.04
C CYS A 34 6.22 1.15 -0.09
N ARG A 35 7.13 1.16 -1.07
CA ARG A 35 7.09 0.19 -2.16
C ARG A 35 7.58 -1.17 -1.64
N ARG A 36 7.47 -2.19 -2.49
CA ARG A 36 7.92 -3.56 -2.17
C ARG A 36 9.40 -3.54 -1.73
N PRO A 37 9.80 -4.42 -0.79
CA PRO A 37 11.19 -4.55 -0.39
C PRO A 37 12.10 -4.88 -1.58
N CYS A 38 13.28 -4.27 -1.63
CA CYS A 38 14.28 -4.53 -2.66
C CYS A 38 15.04 -5.83 -2.34
N ILE A 39 14.80 -6.86 -3.14
CA ILE A 39 15.46 -8.16 -2.98
C ILE A 39 16.99 -8.07 -3.19
N TYR A 40 17.45 -7.19 -4.08
CA TYR A 40 18.87 -7.00 -4.36
C TYR A 40 19.57 -6.24 -3.23
N PHE A 41 18.88 -5.29 -2.60
CA PHE A 41 19.45 -4.56 -1.46
C PHE A 41 19.58 -5.49 -0.25
N ALA A 42 18.55 -6.31 0.02
CA ALA A 42 18.61 -7.34 1.04
C ALA A 42 19.77 -8.34 0.82
N ALA A 43 20.14 -8.60 -0.43
CA ALA A 43 21.28 -9.43 -0.81
C ALA A 43 22.62 -8.68 -0.92
N GLY A 44 22.66 -7.37 -0.63
CA GLY A 44 23.88 -6.54 -0.72
C GLY A 44 24.36 -6.24 -2.14
N SER A 45 23.52 -6.42 -3.16
CA SER A 45 23.87 -6.33 -4.58
C SER A 45 23.02 -5.32 -5.38
N CYS A 46 22.31 -4.41 -4.70
CA CYS A 46 21.52 -3.39 -5.37
C CYS A 46 22.41 -2.35 -6.06
N ALA A 47 22.47 -2.36 -7.39
CA ALA A 47 23.23 -1.39 -8.17
C ALA A 47 22.58 0.00 -8.25
N ASN A 48 21.27 0.11 -7.97
CA ASN A 48 20.52 1.37 -8.12
C ASN A 48 20.74 2.37 -6.97
N GLY A 49 21.35 1.93 -5.86
CA GLY A 49 21.66 2.81 -4.72
C GLY A 49 20.46 3.63 -4.23
N SER A 50 20.67 4.95 -4.10
CA SER A 50 19.65 5.91 -3.65
C SER A 50 18.53 6.17 -4.67
N ALA A 51 18.74 5.83 -5.95
CA ALA A 51 17.73 5.95 -7.00
C ALA A 51 16.80 4.73 -7.09
N CYS A 52 17.00 3.71 -6.24
CA CYS A 52 16.20 2.50 -6.28
C CYS A 52 14.71 2.80 -5.99
N GLY A 53 13.83 2.33 -6.87
CA GLY A 53 12.38 2.43 -6.70
C GLY A 53 11.78 1.40 -5.74
N TYR A 54 12.59 0.61 -5.04
CA TYR A 54 12.15 -0.41 -4.08
C TYR A 54 12.66 -0.08 -2.68
N CYS A 55 11.88 -0.43 -1.66
CA CYS A 55 12.22 -0.07 -0.28
C CYS A 55 13.48 -0.82 0.20
N HIS A 56 14.43 -0.07 0.76
CA HIS A 56 15.67 -0.60 1.32
C HIS A 56 15.62 -0.75 2.85
N LEU A 57 14.54 -0.28 3.50
CA LEU A 57 14.38 -0.40 4.94
C LEU A 57 14.02 -1.84 5.35
N SER A 58 14.34 -2.19 6.60
CA SER A 58 14.02 -3.50 7.16
C SER A 58 12.51 -3.69 7.23
N HIS A 59 12.01 -4.83 6.74
CA HIS A 59 10.61 -5.22 6.89
C HIS A 59 10.57 -6.41 7.84
N GLU A 60 10.53 -6.11 9.13
CA GLU A 60 10.59 -7.11 10.20
C GLU A 60 9.41 -8.10 10.14
N HIS A 61 8.28 -7.65 9.61
CA HIS A 61 7.08 -8.45 9.47
C HIS A 61 6.81 -8.79 8.01
N ARG A 62 6.91 -10.09 7.69
CA ARG A 62 6.32 -10.61 6.46
C ARG A 62 4.82 -10.31 6.53
N PRO A 63 4.25 -9.56 5.58
CA PRO A 63 2.83 -9.22 5.61
C PRO A 63 2.01 -10.51 5.69
N SER A 64 0.97 -10.50 6.51
CA SER A 64 0.14 -11.68 6.72
C SER A 64 -0.44 -12.11 5.38
N HIS A 65 -0.01 -13.26 4.89
CA HIS A 65 -0.52 -13.79 3.64
C HIS A 65 -1.96 -14.27 3.88
N LEU A 66 -2.91 -13.75 3.11
CA LEU A 66 -4.27 -14.27 3.11
C LEU A 66 -4.23 -15.76 2.73
N ASP A 67 -4.99 -16.59 3.43
CA ASP A 67 -5.10 -18.00 3.06
C ASP A 67 -5.82 -18.18 1.72
N ARG A 68 -5.84 -19.42 1.19
CA ARG A 68 -6.49 -19.70 -0.09
C ARG A 68 -7.97 -19.34 -0.07
N ARG A 69 -8.70 -19.62 1.01
CA ARG A 69 -10.15 -19.39 1.12
C ARG A 69 -10.47 -17.90 1.13
N HIS A 70 -9.69 -17.09 1.85
CA HIS A 70 -9.80 -15.64 1.86
C HIS A 70 -9.56 -15.03 0.49
N ARG A 71 -8.56 -15.52 -0.25
CA ARG A 71 -8.30 -15.08 -1.63
C ARG A 71 -9.41 -15.51 -2.59
N ASP A 72 -9.95 -16.72 -2.43
CA ASP A 72 -11.08 -17.22 -3.22
C ASP A 72 -12.32 -16.37 -2.97
N LEU A 73 -12.60 -16.03 -1.70
CA LEU A 73 -13.70 -15.14 -1.34
C LEU A 73 -13.54 -13.78 -1.98
N LEU A 74 -12.39 -13.10 -1.80
CA LEU A 74 -12.14 -11.78 -2.40
C LEU A 74 -12.26 -11.78 -3.92
N ARG A 75 -11.86 -12.86 -4.60
CA ARG A 75 -11.98 -12.99 -6.06
C ARG A 75 -13.40 -13.14 -6.56
N ASN A 76 -14.29 -13.69 -5.73
CA ASN A 76 -15.68 -13.93 -6.10
C ASN A 76 -16.60 -12.76 -5.74
N LEU A 77 -16.11 -11.76 -5.00
CA LEU A 77 -16.86 -10.55 -4.72
C LEU A 77 -16.92 -9.68 -5.98
N SER A 78 -18.04 -9.01 -6.19
CA SER A 78 -18.08 -7.87 -7.10
C SER A 78 -17.18 -6.75 -6.58
N GLU A 79 -16.84 -5.81 -7.47
CA GLU A 79 -16.06 -4.63 -7.10
C GLU A 79 -16.74 -3.83 -5.98
N ALA A 80 -18.05 -3.60 -6.06
CA ALA A 80 -18.81 -2.89 -5.04
C ALA A 80 -18.76 -3.61 -3.68
N GLU A 81 -18.93 -4.93 -3.66
CA GLU A 81 -18.84 -5.73 -2.43
C GLU A 81 -17.42 -5.75 -1.86
N CYS A 82 -16.41 -5.83 -2.72
CA CYS A 82 -15.01 -5.78 -2.32
C CYS A 82 -14.68 -4.42 -1.69
N LEU A 83 -15.06 -3.31 -2.31
CA LEU A 83 -14.87 -1.98 -1.76
C LEU A 83 -15.65 -1.77 -0.46
N ALA A 84 -16.90 -2.23 -0.39
CA ALA A 84 -17.69 -2.20 0.85
C ALA A 84 -17.03 -2.96 2.01
N LEU A 85 -16.30 -4.04 1.71
CA LEU A 85 -15.53 -4.80 2.68
C LEU A 85 -14.21 -4.13 3.07
N LEU A 86 -13.48 -3.59 2.10
CA LEU A 86 -12.13 -3.04 2.30
C LEU A 86 -12.13 -1.62 2.90
N LEU A 87 -13.12 -0.77 2.57
CA LEU A 87 -13.18 0.62 3.01
C LEU A 87 -13.17 0.78 4.55
N PRO A 88 -14.00 0.05 5.33
CA PRO A 88 -13.95 0.13 6.79
C PRO A 88 -12.58 -0.26 7.36
N VAL A 89 -11.92 -1.26 6.74
CA VAL A 89 -10.58 -1.70 7.16
C VAL A 89 -9.54 -0.63 6.85
N LEU A 90 -9.62 0.00 5.68
CA LEU A 90 -8.71 1.10 5.29
C LEU A 90 -8.86 2.30 6.23
N ARG A 91 -10.09 2.72 6.56
CA ARG A 91 -10.33 3.81 7.52
C ARG A 91 -9.76 3.50 8.90
N CYS A 92 -10.12 2.34 9.45
CA CYS A 92 -9.63 1.90 10.75
C CYS A 92 -8.09 1.82 10.77
N ARG A 93 -7.47 1.33 9.69
CA ARG A 93 -6.01 1.27 9.58
C ARG A 93 -5.42 2.67 9.54
N ALA A 94 -5.94 3.56 8.69
CA ALA A 94 -5.45 4.92 8.56
C ALA A 94 -5.51 5.68 9.90
N GLU A 95 -6.57 5.50 10.68
CA GLU A 95 -6.67 6.04 12.04
C GLU A 95 -5.60 5.45 12.96
N SER A 96 -5.50 4.11 13.01
CA SER A 96 -4.56 3.42 13.90
C SER A 96 -3.09 3.72 13.63
N THR A 97 -2.75 4.09 12.39
CA THR A 97 -1.38 4.39 11.95
C THR A 97 -1.11 5.88 11.79
N GLY A 98 -2.06 6.76 12.16
CA GLY A 98 -1.92 8.21 12.03
C GLY A 98 -1.87 8.73 10.60
N LEU A 99 -2.42 7.98 9.63
CA LEU A 99 -2.51 8.35 8.20
C LEU A 99 -3.88 8.93 7.82
N ALA A 100 -4.77 9.14 8.79
CA ALA A 100 -6.16 9.50 8.53
C ALA A 100 -6.29 10.78 7.70
N ALA A 101 -5.47 11.81 8.00
CA ALA A 101 -5.51 13.10 7.30
C ALA A 101 -4.99 12.99 5.86
N GLU A 102 -3.93 12.21 5.64
CA GLU A 102 -3.30 12.05 4.33
C GLU A 102 -4.13 11.14 3.41
N ALA A 103 -4.87 10.20 4.00
CA ALA A 103 -5.68 9.20 3.30
C ALA A 103 -7.06 9.72 2.85
N VAL A 104 -7.53 10.87 3.37
CA VAL A 104 -8.89 11.41 3.09
C VAL A 104 -9.22 11.40 1.61
N GLU A 105 -8.31 11.92 0.78
CA GLU A 105 -8.49 12.03 -0.66
C GLU A 105 -8.64 10.66 -1.34
N VAL A 106 -7.79 9.70 -0.97
CA VAL A 106 -7.82 8.34 -1.54
C VAL A 106 -9.08 7.60 -1.10
N LEU A 107 -9.47 7.74 0.17
CA LEU A 107 -10.68 7.11 0.71
C LEU A 107 -11.94 7.66 0.04
N ALA A 108 -12.04 8.98 -0.15
CA ALA A 108 -13.17 9.60 -0.84
C ALA A 108 -13.31 9.08 -2.28
N LEU A 109 -12.21 8.98 -3.04
CA LEU A 109 -12.25 8.45 -4.41
C LEU A 109 -12.68 6.97 -4.46
N LEU A 110 -12.27 6.17 -3.47
CA LEU A 110 -12.71 4.77 -3.36
C LEU A 110 -14.18 4.65 -2.97
N GLU A 111 -14.69 5.58 -2.15
CA GLU A 111 -16.10 5.66 -1.78
C GLU A 111 -16.98 6.04 -2.98
N ASP A 112 -16.58 7.07 -3.74
CA ASP A 112 -17.25 7.47 -4.98
C ASP A 112 -17.29 6.31 -5.98
N ARG A 113 -16.17 5.58 -6.12
CA ARG A 113 -16.08 4.37 -6.94
C ARG A 113 -17.03 3.28 -6.45
N ALA A 114 -17.09 3.03 -5.14
CA ALA A 114 -18.02 2.05 -4.57
C ALA A 114 -19.49 2.40 -4.85
N VAL A 115 -19.85 3.68 -4.74
CA VAL A 115 -21.21 4.18 -5.06
C VAL A 115 -21.51 4.03 -6.54
N ALA A 116 -20.56 4.37 -7.42
CA ALA A 116 -20.72 4.21 -8.87
C ALA A 116 -20.93 2.74 -9.27
N CYS A 117 -20.21 1.81 -8.65
CA CYS A 117 -20.35 0.37 -8.89
C CYS A 117 -21.63 -0.23 -8.28
N ALA A 118 -22.18 0.38 -7.22
CA ALA A 118 -23.40 -0.08 -6.56
C ALA A 118 -24.69 0.28 -7.32
N ALA A 119 -24.61 1.15 -8.35
CA ALA A 119 -25.76 1.50 -9.17
C ALA A 119 -26.34 0.22 -9.81
N PRO A 120 -27.63 -0.09 -9.58
CA PRO A 120 -28.22 -1.36 -9.97
C PRO A 120 -28.36 -1.43 -11.49
N SER A 121 -27.39 -2.06 -12.16
CA SER A 121 -27.66 -2.71 -13.44
C SER A 121 -28.70 -3.79 -13.18
N GLU A 122 -29.88 -3.70 -13.80
CA GLU A 122 -30.96 -4.68 -13.65
C GLU A 122 -30.49 -6.13 -13.92
N ALA A 123 -29.42 -6.30 -14.71
CA ALA A 123 -28.79 -7.59 -14.98
C ALA A 123 -28.08 -8.21 -13.75
N SER A 124 -27.62 -7.41 -12.78
CA SER A 124 -26.86 -7.90 -11.62
C SER A 124 -27.74 -8.43 -10.48
N ARG A 125 -29.03 -8.03 -10.43
CA ARG A 125 -29.98 -8.46 -9.38
C ARG A 125 -30.35 -9.95 -9.47
N ALA A 126 -30.23 -10.56 -10.66
CA ALA A 126 -30.53 -11.98 -10.85
C ALA A 126 -29.35 -12.90 -10.45
N ALA A 127 -28.10 -12.43 -10.57
CA ALA A 127 -26.91 -13.24 -10.26
C ALA A 127 -26.51 -13.19 -8.76
N THR A 128 -26.84 -12.11 -8.05
CA THR A 128 -26.43 -11.87 -6.65
C THR A 128 -27.25 -12.65 -5.61
N ALA A 129 -28.35 -13.30 -5.99
CA ALA A 129 -29.17 -14.09 -5.07
C ALA A 129 -28.49 -15.38 -4.58
N ALA A 130 -27.38 -15.81 -5.19
CA ALA A 130 -26.90 -17.18 -5.01
C ALA A 130 -25.91 -17.42 -3.86
N THR A 131 -25.11 -16.46 -3.38
CA THR A 131 -24.14 -16.76 -2.30
C THR A 131 -23.67 -15.53 -1.52
N THR A 132 -24.47 -15.04 -0.59
CA THR A 132 -23.92 -14.17 0.46
C THR A 132 -22.89 -14.98 1.27
N PRO A 133 -21.62 -14.55 1.36
CA PRO A 133 -20.62 -15.29 2.10
C PRO A 133 -21.01 -15.40 3.58
N PRO A 134 -20.71 -16.53 4.26
CA PRO A 134 -21.03 -16.68 5.67
C PRO A 134 -20.37 -15.58 6.51
N GLN A 135 -21.15 -14.91 7.37
CA GLN A 135 -20.68 -13.76 8.16
C GLN A 135 -19.39 -14.05 8.94
N HIS A 136 -19.21 -15.27 9.46
CA HIS A 136 -18.00 -15.66 10.18
C HIS A 136 -16.72 -15.63 9.32
N GLN A 137 -16.83 -15.91 8.01
CA GLN A 137 -15.69 -15.85 7.09
C GLN A 137 -15.30 -14.40 6.82
N VAL A 138 -16.30 -13.53 6.66
CA VAL A 138 -16.11 -12.09 6.49
C VAL A 138 -15.40 -11.51 7.72
N SER A 139 -15.84 -11.84 8.94
CA SER A 139 -15.19 -11.36 10.16
C SER A 139 -13.73 -11.85 10.29
N LYS A 140 -13.44 -13.11 9.94
CA LYS A 140 -12.07 -13.64 9.95
C LYS A 140 -11.18 -12.96 8.91
N LEU A 141 -11.74 -12.70 7.72
CA LEU A 141 -11.06 -11.97 6.67
C LEU A 141 -10.75 -10.54 7.13
N SER A 142 -11.73 -9.79 7.63
CA SER A 142 -11.52 -8.43 8.16
C SER A 142 -10.43 -8.41 9.23
N ALA A 143 -10.42 -9.37 10.16
CA ALA A 143 -9.37 -9.48 11.18
C ALA A 143 -7.97 -9.75 10.58
N ALA A 144 -7.88 -10.52 9.49
CA ALA A 144 -6.63 -10.72 8.77
C ALA A 144 -6.20 -9.46 8.00
N LEU A 145 -7.15 -8.76 7.36
CA LEU A 145 -6.92 -7.51 6.65
C LEU A 145 -6.38 -6.42 7.58
N CYS A 146 -6.90 -6.30 8.81
CA CYS A 146 -6.42 -5.30 9.79
C CYS A 146 -4.96 -5.50 10.23
N LYS A 147 -4.39 -6.69 10.01
CA LYS A 147 -2.98 -7.01 10.32
C LYS A 147 -2.02 -6.68 9.17
N MET A 148 -2.54 -6.33 8.00
CA MET A 148 -1.73 -5.96 6.85
C MET A 148 -1.43 -4.46 6.85
N PRO A 149 -0.31 -4.05 6.25
CA PRO A 149 0.00 -2.63 6.08
C PRO A 149 -1.02 -1.98 5.14
N PHE A 150 -1.26 -0.68 5.35
CA PHE A 150 -2.25 0.11 4.60
C PHE A 150 -2.09 -0.05 3.08
N SER A 151 -0.86 0.02 2.57
CA SER A 151 -0.54 -0.18 1.13
C SER A 151 -1.01 -1.51 0.56
N THR A 152 -0.97 -2.59 1.34
CA THR A 152 -1.38 -3.92 0.87
C THR A 152 -2.89 -3.98 0.71
N VAL A 153 -3.63 -3.46 1.69
CA VAL A 153 -5.10 -3.37 1.64
C VAL A 153 -5.54 -2.44 0.52
N LEU A 154 -4.89 -1.29 0.40
CA LEU A 154 -5.17 -0.30 -0.64
C LEU A 154 -4.91 -0.87 -2.04
N GLY A 155 -3.79 -1.59 -2.22
CA GLY A 155 -3.49 -2.24 -3.49
C GLY A 155 -4.53 -3.28 -3.91
N MET A 156 -5.19 -3.94 -2.95
CA MET A 156 -6.32 -4.83 -3.25
C MET A 156 -7.57 -4.05 -3.68
N ALA A 157 -7.85 -2.91 -3.02
CA ALA A 157 -8.96 -2.04 -3.41
C ALA A 157 -8.78 -1.46 -4.83
N LEU A 158 -7.56 -1.06 -5.19
CA LEU A 158 -7.27 -0.45 -6.50
C LEU A 158 -7.39 -1.44 -7.66
N ARG A 159 -6.98 -2.70 -7.48
CA ARG A 159 -7.05 -3.72 -8.55
C ARG A 159 -8.45 -4.30 -8.73
N GLY A 160 -9.38 -4.01 -7.83
CA GLY A 160 -10.65 -4.72 -7.75
C GLY A 160 -10.49 -6.20 -7.40
N ALA A 161 -11.61 -6.90 -7.27
CA ALA A 161 -11.66 -8.34 -7.04
C ALA A 161 -11.22 -9.19 -8.25
N THR A 162 -10.94 -8.55 -9.39
CA THR A 162 -10.55 -9.20 -10.65
C THR A 162 -9.11 -9.71 -10.58
N GLY A 163 -8.91 -10.76 -9.78
CA GLY A 163 -7.64 -11.46 -9.69
C GLY A 163 -7.40 -12.33 -10.93
N CYS A 164 -6.37 -11.97 -11.69
CA CYS A 164 -5.55 -12.86 -12.52
C CYS A 164 -6.21 -13.47 -13.77
N GLU A 165 -6.56 -12.65 -14.76
CA GLU A 165 -6.42 -13.07 -16.15
C GLU A 165 -5.07 -12.57 -16.69
N ASN A 166 -4.01 -13.34 -16.44
CA ASN A 166 -2.83 -13.30 -17.31
C ASN A 166 -3.25 -13.91 -18.64
N LYS A 167 -3.84 -13.10 -19.53
CA LYS A 167 -3.98 -13.30 -20.99
C LYS A 167 -4.71 -12.08 -21.57
N HIS A 168 -3.99 -11.28 -22.35
CA HIS A 168 -4.46 -10.09 -23.10
C HIS A 168 -4.51 -8.76 -22.32
N GLU A 169 -3.33 -8.26 -21.94
CA GLU A 169 -3.10 -6.91 -21.40
C GLU A 169 -3.19 -5.81 -22.47
N GLU A 170 -3.34 -6.14 -23.76
CA GLU A 170 -3.27 -5.16 -24.87
C GLU A 170 -4.61 -4.51 -25.25
N ASP A 171 -5.77 -5.10 -24.91
CA ASP A 171 -7.08 -4.57 -25.35
C ASP A 171 -7.85 -3.76 -24.27
N LEU A 172 -7.45 -3.81 -22.99
CA LEU A 172 -8.11 -3.04 -21.90
C LEU A 172 -7.53 -1.63 -21.67
N ALA A 173 -6.39 -1.30 -22.30
CA ALA A 173 -5.75 0.02 -22.15
C ALA A 173 -6.56 1.18 -22.76
N ALA A 174 -7.61 0.91 -23.55
CA ALA A 174 -8.36 1.93 -24.28
C ALA A 174 -9.55 2.54 -23.52
N MET A 175 -10.02 1.97 -22.40
CA MET A 175 -11.27 2.41 -21.75
C MET A 175 -11.15 2.76 -20.24
N GLY A 176 -10.02 2.54 -19.59
CA GLY A 176 -9.81 2.78 -18.14
C GLY A 176 -9.31 4.18 -17.74
N GLY A 177 -9.57 5.21 -18.54
CA GLY A 177 -8.69 6.38 -18.63
C GLY A 177 -8.68 7.44 -17.52
N SER A 178 -9.68 7.53 -16.62
CA SER A 178 -9.75 8.67 -15.68
C SER A 178 -9.69 8.29 -14.21
N SER A 179 -10.50 7.33 -13.75
CA SER A 179 -10.65 7.10 -12.31
C SER A 179 -9.40 6.47 -11.67
N ASP A 180 -8.79 5.50 -12.34
CA ASP A 180 -7.60 4.82 -11.79
C ASP A 180 -6.38 5.74 -11.80
N GLN A 181 -6.23 6.60 -12.82
CA GLN A 181 -5.16 7.60 -12.85
C GLN A 181 -5.31 8.63 -11.72
N LEU A 182 -6.55 9.08 -11.44
CA LEU A 182 -6.84 9.98 -10.33
C LEU A 182 -6.48 9.34 -8.99
N LEU A 183 -6.85 8.06 -8.80
CA LEU A 183 -6.52 7.29 -7.61
C LEU A 183 -5.02 7.12 -7.42
N LEU A 184 -4.30 6.69 -8.47
CA LEU A 184 -2.84 6.54 -8.42
C LEU A 184 -2.15 7.88 -8.10
N GLY A 185 -2.60 8.97 -8.74
CA GLY A 185 -2.12 10.31 -8.45
C GLY A 185 -2.38 10.74 -7.00
N ALA A 186 -3.55 10.41 -6.44
CA ALA A 186 -3.88 10.68 -5.04
C ALA A 186 -2.98 9.89 -4.07
N VAL A 187 -2.68 8.63 -4.39
CA VAL A 187 -1.74 7.81 -3.60
C VAL A 187 -0.32 8.38 -3.65
N ASP A 188 0.14 8.85 -4.81
CA ASP A 188 1.47 9.45 -4.91
C ASP A 188 1.55 10.80 -4.18
N ARG A 189 0.49 11.63 -4.22
CA ARG A 189 0.37 12.82 -3.37
C ARG A 189 0.38 12.47 -1.89
N MET A 190 -0.34 11.42 -1.49
CA MET A 190 -0.35 10.93 -0.11
C MET A 190 1.06 10.53 0.35
N ARG A 191 1.79 9.76 -0.46
CA ARG A 191 3.19 9.39 -0.18
C ARG A 191 4.11 10.61 -0.08
N ALA A 192 3.92 11.60 -0.96
CA ALA A 192 4.73 12.82 -0.95
C ALA A 192 4.52 13.64 0.33
N ARG A 193 3.29 13.69 0.86
CA ARG A 193 2.98 14.35 2.16
C ARG A 193 3.65 13.66 3.35
N LEU A 194 3.81 12.35 3.27
CA LEU A 194 4.46 11.52 4.30
C LEU A 194 5.98 11.43 4.15
N ALA A 195 6.53 11.93 3.05
CA ALA A 195 7.97 12.05 2.93
C ALA A 195 8.46 12.95 4.07
N PRO A 196 9.55 12.58 4.78
CA PRO A 196 10.14 13.47 5.76
C PRO A 196 10.39 14.79 5.05
N GLN A 197 9.68 15.84 5.48
CA GLN A 197 9.95 17.18 4.96
C GLN A 197 11.41 17.41 5.30
N ALA A 198 12.26 17.49 4.28
CA ALA A 198 13.66 17.79 4.46
C ALA A 198 13.69 19.11 5.23
N VAL A 199 13.94 19.03 6.54
CA VAL A 199 14.03 20.19 7.40
C VAL A 199 15.15 21.01 6.78
N GLY A 200 14.79 22.17 6.24
CA GLY A 200 15.71 23.02 5.49
C GLY A 200 17.00 23.19 6.28
N ALA A 201 18.08 22.69 5.69
CA ALA A 201 19.44 23.01 6.11
C ALA A 201 19.77 24.45 5.74
#